data_AF-A0A2X3K4H9-F1
#
_entry.id   AF-A0A2X3K4H9-F1
#
_cell.length_a   1.000
_cell.length_b   1.000
_cell.length_c   1.000
_cell.angle_alpha   90.00
_cell.angle_beta   90.00
_cell.angle_gamma   90.00
#
_symmetry.space_group_name_H-M   'P 1'
#
loop_
_entity.id
_entity.type
_entity.pdbx_description
1 polymer ?
#
loop_
_entity_poly.entity_id
_entity_poly.type
_entity_poly.pdbx_seq_one_letter_code
_entity_poly.pdbx_strand_id
1 'polypeptide(L)'
;MFQPSDSGKSFIFNMSVGYNLEGIKQPPMQQFIDNMMDASDHPKFAQYRDTLNKLLQDDAFLARHGLQEKRESLQALPARIPTSMVQGVTLSTMHGCPPHEIEAICRYMLEEKGLNTFVKLNPTLLGYARVREILDVCGFGYIGLKEESFDHDLKLTQALEMLERLMALAKEKSLGFGVKLTNTLGTINNKGALPGEEMYMSGRALFPLSINVAAVLSRAFDGKLPISYSGGASQLTIRDIFDTGIRPITMATDLLKPGGYLRLSACMRELEGSDAWGLDHVDVERLNRLAADALTMEYTQKHWKPEERIEVAEDLPLTDCYVAPCVTACAIKQDIPEYIRLLGEHRYADALELIYQRNALPAITGHICDHQCQYNCTRLDYDSALNIRELKKVALEKGWDEYKQRWHKPAGSGSRHPVAVIGAGPAGLAAGYFLARAGHPVTLFEREANCGRRGEKYHSSVPNSG
;
A
#
# COMPACT_ATOMS: atom_id res chain seq x y z
N MET A 1 0.40 14.75 -26.01
CA MET A 1 0.09 14.14 -24.70
C MET A 1 -0.36 12.71 -24.93
N PHE A 2 0.14 11.73 -24.17
CA PHE A 2 -0.28 10.33 -24.24
C PHE A 2 -1.76 10.21 -23.84
N GLN A 3 -2.67 10.34 -24.80
CA GLN A 3 -4.09 10.07 -24.58
C GLN A 3 -4.38 8.62 -25.01
N PRO A 4 -4.99 7.79 -24.15
CA PRO A 4 -5.61 6.56 -24.57
C PRO A 4 -6.63 6.88 -25.66
N SER A 5 -6.64 6.11 -26.75
CA SER A 5 -7.68 6.20 -27.78
C SER A 5 -9.08 6.14 -27.16
N ASP A 6 -10.07 6.81 -27.77
CA ASP A 6 -11.49 6.85 -27.38
C ASP A 6 -12.17 5.46 -27.22
N SER A 7 -11.49 4.36 -27.54
CA SER A 7 -11.97 3.00 -27.37
C SER A 7 -11.34 2.28 -26.16
N GLY A 8 -11.94 2.45 -24.99
CA GLY A 8 -11.81 1.53 -23.85
C GLY A 8 -10.45 1.48 -23.12
N LYS A 9 -10.40 0.65 -22.08
CA LYS A 9 -9.20 0.42 -21.25
C LYS A 9 -8.05 -0.07 -22.14
N SER A 10 -6.96 0.69 -22.20
CA SER A 10 -5.79 0.37 -23.01
C SER A 10 -4.56 0.16 -22.13
N PHE A 11 -3.69 -0.75 -22.53
CA PHE A 11 -2.43 -1.04 -21.84
C PHE A 11 -1.29 -0.45 -22.67
N ILE A 12 -0.32 0.18 -21.99
CA ILE A 12 0.87 0.72 -22.63
C ILE A 12 2.06 -0.04 -22.06
N PHE A 13 2.91 -0.57 -22.94
CA PHE A 13 4.23 -1.05 -22.55
C PHE A 13 5.22 0.10 -22.70
N ASN A 14 6.01 0.29 -21.65
CA ASN A 14 7.07 1.29 -21.61
C ASN A 14 8.38 0.58 -21.30
N MET A 15 9.36 0.75 -22.17
CA MET A 15 10.67 0.12 -22.04
C MET A 15 11.48 0.83 -20.97
N SER A 16 12.39 0.12 -20.29
CA SER A 16 13.38 0.73 -19.39
C SER A 16 14.77 0.33 -19.83
N VAL A 17 15.68 1.30 -19.96
CA VAL A 17 17.07 1.08 -20.35
C VAL A 17 17.99 1.72 -19.31
N GLY A 18 19.01 0.99 -18.87
CA GLY A 18 19.93 1.42 -17.80
C GLY A 18 21.38 1.07 -18.08
N TYR A 19 21.93 1.64 -19.16
CA TYR A 19 23.32 1.48 -19.58
C TYR A 19 23.87 2.84 -20.02
N ASN A 20 25.20 2.96 -20.13
CA ASN A 20 25.82 4.08 -20.82
C ASN A 20 25.51 4.06 -22.32
N LEU A 21 25.75 5.16 -23.02
CA LEU A 21 25.44 5.25 -24.46
C LEU A 21 26.17 4.20 -25.29
N GLU A 22 27.42 3.91 -24.94
CA GLU A 22 28.21 2.86 -25.60
C GLU A 22 27.54 1.49 -25.44
N GLY A 23 27.16 1.12 -24.21
CA GLY A 23 26.44 -0.12 -23.91
C GLY A 23 25.08 -0.21 -24.59
N ILE A 24 24.37 0.93 -24.70
CA ILE A 24 23.11 1.00 -25.46
C ILE A 24 23.31 0.69 -26.93
N LYS A 25 24.42 1.13 -27.53
CA LYS A 25 24.74 0.90 -28.94
C LYS A 25 25.26 -0.50 -29.23
N GLN A 26 25.52 -1.33 -28.20
CA GLN A 26 25.99 -2.69 -28.41
C GLN A 26 24.89 -3.58 -29.05
N PRO A 27 25.27 -4.56 -29.89
CA PRO A 27 24.30 -5.38 -30.63
C PRO A 27 23.21 -6.04 -29.78
N PRO A 28 23.49 -6.60 -28.59
CA PRO A 28 22.43 -7.21 -27.76
C PRO A 28 21.37 -6.20 -27.29
N MET A 29 21.78 -4.97 -26.98
CA MET A 29 20.87 -3.93 -26.52
C MET A 29 20.08 -3.32 -27.68
N GLN A 30 20.72 -3.15 -28.85
CA GLN A 30 20.02 -2.76 -30.07
C GLN A 30 18.97 -3.78 -30.47
N GLN A 31 19.33 -5.07 -30.48
CA GLN A 31 18.38 -6.15 -30.75
C GLN A 31 17.19 -6.14 -29.76
N PHE A 32 17.44 -5.92 -28.47
CA PHE A 32 16.37 -5.79 -27.48
C PHE A 32 15.46 -4.58 -27.78
N ILE A 33 16.02 -3.39 -28.00
CA ILE A 33 15.27 -2.17 -28.29
C ILE A 33 14.44 -2.35 -29.56
N ASP A 34 15.05 -2.83 -30.64
CA ASP A 34 14.42 -2.97 -31.94
C ASP A 34 13.28 -4.00 -31.89
N ASN A 35 13.47 -5.14 -31.20
CA ASN A 35 12.42 -6.14 -31.00
C ASN A 35 11.25 -5.63 -30.13
N MET A 36 11.50 -4.71 -29.19
CA MET A 36 10.44 -4.09 -28.40
C MET A 36 9.69 -3.02 -29.21
N MET A 37 10.39 -2.31 -30.10
CA MET A 37 9.80 -1.34 -31.01
C MET A 37 8.94 -2.01 -32.08
N ASP A 38 9.39 -3.14 -32.60
CA ASP A 38 8.62 -3.99 -33.50
C ASP A 38 8.95 -5.48 -33.29
N ALA A 39 7.97 -6.20 -32.74
CA ALA A 39 8.07 -7.63 -32.47
C ALA A 39 7.58 -8.50 -33.65
N SER A 40 7.30 -7.90 -34.82
CA SER A 40 6.73 -8.59 -36.00
C SER A 40 7.51 -9.85 -36.40
N ASP A 41 8.84 -9.74 -36.45
CA ASP A 41 9.75 -10.82 -36.82
C ASP A 41 10.22 -11.67 -35.62
N HIS A 42 9.78 -11.33 -34.40
CA HIS A 42 10.26 -12.03 -33.20
C HIS A 42 9.54 -13.38 -33.02
N PRO A 43 10.27 -14.51 -32.96
CA PRO A 43 9.67 -15.85 -32.97
C PRO A 43 8.76 -16.11 -31.76
N LYS A 44 9.08 -15.52 -30.60
CA LYS A 44 8.22 -15.63 -29.42
C LYS A 44 6.90 -14.88 -29.56
N PHE A 45 6.87 -13.78 -30.31
CA PHE A 45 5.64 -13.02 -30.49
C PHE A 45 4.63 -13.84 -31.30
N ALA A 46 5.07 -14.43 -32.41
CA ALA A 46 4.28 -15.39 -33.17
C ALA A 46 3.83 -16.58 -32.30
N GLN A 47 4.76 -17.19 -31.54
CA GLN A 47 4.45 -18.30 -30.63
C GLN A 47 3.35 -17.95 -29.61
N TYR A 48 3.43 -16.76 -28.99
CA TYR A 48 2.44 -16.34 -28.00
C TYR A 48 1.10 -15.98 -28.61
N ARG A 49 1.08 -15.37 -29.80
CA ARG A 49 -0.15 -15.15 -30.57
C ARG A 49 -0.85 -16.46 -30.92
N ASP A 50 -0.09 -17.46 -31.36
CA ASP A 50 -0.63 -18.79 -31.67
C ASP A 50 -1.14 -19.50 -30.42
N THR A 51 -0.42 -19.38 -29.31
CA THR A 51 -0.84 -19.94 -28.01
C THR A 51 -2.13 -19.31 -27.54
N LEU A 52 -2.25 -17.98 -27.62
CA LEU A 52 -3.47 -17.25 -27.30
C LEU A 52 -4.62 -17.69 -28.21
N ASN A 53 -4.38 -17.81 -29.52
CA ASN A 53 -5.40 -18.26 -30.47
C ASN A 53 -5.92 -19.67 -30.11
N LYS A 54 -5.02 -20.61 -29.78
CA LYS A 54 -5.40 -21.96 -29.33
C LYS A 54 -6.23 -21.94 -28.06
N LEU A 55 -5.85 -21.15 -27.06
CA LEU A 55 -6.62 -21.00 -25.81
C LEU A 55 -8.02 -20.44 -26.06
N LEU A 56 -8.15 -19.50 -27.00
CA LEU A 56 -9.44 -18.89 -27.34
C LEU A 56 -10.33 -19.79 -28.21
N GLN A 57 -9.76 -20.84 -28.82
CA GLN A 57 -10.50 -21.89 -29.53
C GLN A 57 -10.92 -23.05 -28.61
N ASP A 58 -10.39 -23.12 -27.38
CA ASP A 58 -10.71 -24.15 -26.41
C ASP A 58 -11.98 -23.79 -25.62
N ASP A 59 -13.08 -24.48 -25.93
CA ASP A 59 -14.38 -24.30 -25.28
C ASP A 59 -14.33 -24.55 -23.77
N ALA A 60 -13.52 -25.51 -23.31
CA ALA A 60 -13.40 -25.85 -21.91
C ALA A 60 -12.62 -24.77 -21.15
N PHE A 61 -11.60 -24.18 -21.77
CA PHE A 61 -10.90 -23.01 -21.24
C PHE A 61 -11.84 -21.82 -21.08
N LEU A 62 -12.61 -21.48 -22.12
CA LEU A 62 -13.57 -20.37 -22.08
C LEU A 62 -14.67 -20.60 -21.03
N ALA A 63 -15.19 -21.83 -20.91
CA ALA A 63 -16.18 -22.19 -19.89
C ALA A 63 -15.62 -22.02 -18.47
N ARG A 64 -14.43 -22.57 -18.21
CA ARG A 64 -13.77 -22.53 -16.89
C ARG A 64 -13.55 -21.09 -16.39
N HIS A 65 -13.32 -20.15 -17.30
CA HIS A 65 -13.07 -18.75 -16.98
C HIS A 65 -14.28 -17.83 -17.19
N GLY A 66 -15.46 -18.36 -17.53
CA GLY A 66 -16.67 -17.56 -17.74
C GLY A 66 -16.58 -16.59 -18.93
N LEU A 67 -15.83 -16.94 -19.97
CA LEU A 67 -15.54 -16.07 -21.12
C LEU A 67 -16.39 -16.40 -22.36
N GLN A 68 -17.34 -17.34 -22.27
CA GLN A 68 -18.12 -17.82 -23.42
C GLN A 68 -18.88 -16.70 -24.14
N GLU A 69 -19.54 -15.81 -23.40
CA GLU A 69 -20.29 -14.68 -23.97
C GLU A 69 -19.38 -13.65 -24.68
N LYS A 70 -18.07 -13.67 -24.40
CA LYS A 70 -17.08 -12.77 -25.03
C LYS A 70 -16.32 -13.42 -26.19
N ARG A 71 -16.67 -14.65 -26.58
CA ARG A 71 -15.94 -15.45 -27.57
C ARG A 71 -15.63 -14.67 -28.84
N GLU A 72 -16.64 -14.08 -29.48
CA GLU A 72 -16.46 -13.35 -30.75
C GLU A 72 -15.48 -12.18 -30.59
N SER A 73 -15.63 -11.39 -29.51
CA SER A 73 -14.74 -10.26 -29.22
C SER A 73 -13.29 -10.69 -28.95
N LEU A 74 -13.11 -11.87 -28.35
CA LEU A 74 -11.80 -12.42 -28.00
C LEU A 74 -11.13 -13.08 -29.19
N GLN A 75 -11.87 -13.73 -30.09
CA GLN A 75 -11.29 -14.40 -31.27
C GLN A 75 -10.50 -13.42 -32.17
N ALA A 76 -10.90 -12.15 -32.22
CA ALA A 76 -10.17 -11.11 -32.93
C ALA A 76 -8.94 -10.58 -32.17
N LEU A 77 -8.79 -10.90 -30.87
CA LEU A 77 -7.74 -10.35 -30.02
C LEU A 77 -6.32 -10.68 -30.51
N PRO A 78 -5.96 -11.92 -30.87
CA PRO A 78 -4.60 -12.21 -31.35
C PRO A 78 -4.21 -11.38 -32.56
N ALA A 79 -5.16 -11.10 -33.47
CA ALA A 79 -4.94 -10.27 -34.66
C ALA A 79 -4.81 -8.77 -34.33
N ARG A 80 -5.46 -8.31 -33.26
CA ARG A 80 -5.48 -6.91 -32.82
C ARG A 80 -4.27 -6.50 -31.97
N ILE A 81 -3.55 -7.45 -31.38
CA ILE A 81 -2.36 -7.14 -30.59
C ILE A 81 -1.29 -6.56 -31.52
N PRO A 82 -0.90 -5.27 -31.34
CA PRO A 82 0.07 -4.63 -32.21
C PRO A 82 1.44 -5.30 -32.05
N THR A 83 2.20 -5.39 -33.15
CA THR A 83 3.61 -5.82 -33.10
C THR A 83 4.49 -4.73 -32.52
N SER A 84 4.08 -3.46 -32.66
CA SER A 84 4.71 -2.31 -32.02
C SER A 84 4.38 -2.28 -30.53
N MET A 85 5.21 -2.94 -29.71
CA MET A 85 4.91 -3.13 -28.28
C MET A 85 5.12 -1.84 -27.50
N VAL A 86 6.20 -1.10 -27.76
CA VAL A 86 6.55 0.12 -27.03
C VAL A 86 6.60 1.33 -27.95
N GLN A 87 6.12 2.46 -27.44
CA GLN A 87 6.27 3.77 -28.09
C GLN A 87 7.11 4.73 -27.24
N GLY A 88 7.58 4.27 -26.07
CA GLY A 88 8.35 5.09 -25.15
C GLY A 88 9.37 4.28 -24.37
N VAL A 89 10.36 5.02 -23.87
CA VAL A 89 11.45 4.52 -23.06
C VAL A 89 11.63 5.38 -21.81
N THR A 90 11.89 4.72 -20.68
CA THR A 90 12.35 5.36 -19.45
C THR A 90 13.81 5.03 -19.21
N LEU A 91 14.64 6.06 -19.20
CA LEU A 91 16.06 5.96 -18.94
C LEU A 91 16.31 5.90 -17.44
N SER A 92 17.03 4.87 -17.01
CA SER A 92 17.52 4.71 -15.65
C SER A 92 19.00 5.04 -15.64
N THR A 93 19.35 6.22 -15.14
CA THR A 93 20.74 6.65 -15.04
C THR A 93 21.37 5.98 -13.82
N MET A 94 22.57 5.44 -13.98
CA MET A 94 23.35 4.94 -12.85
C MET A 94 23.75 6.11 -11.94
N HIS A 95 23.95 5.85 -10.64
CA HIS A 95 24.52 6.87 -9.74
C HIS A 95 25.86 7.36 -10.27
N GLY A 96 26.05 8.68 -10.25
CA GLY A 96 27.25 9.32 -10.82
C GLY A 96 27.34 9.36 -12.35
N CYS A 97 26.26 9.03 -13.09
CA CYS A 97 26.25 9.19 -14.55
C CYS A 97 26.37 10.69 -14.91
N PRO A 98 27.38 11.09 -15.70
CA PRO A 98 27.59 12.49 -16.04
C PRO A 98 26.40 13.11 -16.79
N PRO A 99 26.06 14.39 -16.54
CA PRO A 99 24.91 15.05 -17.19
C PRO A 99 24.92 14.98 -18.73
N HIS A 100 26.11 15.14 -19.33
CA HIS A 100 26.27 15.08 -20.79
C HIS A 100 25.97 13.68 -21.36
N GLU A 101 26.22 12.63 -20.59
CA GLU A 101 25.93 11.26 -21.00
C GLU A 101 24.42 10.99 -20.93
N ILE A 102 23.76 11.46 -19.87
CA ILE A 102 22.30 11.42 -19.75
C ILE A 102 21.64 12.11 -20.95
N GLU A 103 22.09 13.31 -21.28
CA GLU A 103 21.58 14.07 -22.42
C GLU A 103 21.84 13.35 -23.75
N ALA A 104 23.05 12.80 -23.95
CA ALA A 104 23.40 12.07 -25.17
C ALA A 104 22.54 10.81 -25.38
N ILE A 105 22.20 10.09 -24.31
CA ILE A 105 21.28 8.95 -24.39
C ILE A 105 19.86 9.41 -24.72
N CYS A 106 19.36 10.47 -24.07
CA CYS A 106 18.04 11.01 -24.37
C CYS A 106 17.93 11.45 -25.84
N ARG A 107 18.96 12.16 -26.33
CA ARG A 107 19.08 12.58 -27.73
C ARG A 107 19.04 11.39 -28.68
N TYR A 108 19.87 10.37 -28.42
CA TYR A 108 19.87 9.14 -29.22
C TYR A 108 18.49 8.47 -29.29
N MET A 109 17.75 8.42 -28.18
CA MET A 109 16.41 7.83 -28.17
C MET A 109 15.39 8.66 -28.96
N LEU A 110 15.47 9.99 -28.88
CA LEU A 110 14.58 10.91 -29.61
C LEU A 110 14.92 11.00 -31.10
N GLU A 111 16.20 11.07 -31.46
CA GLU A 111 16.68 11.35 -32.81
C GLU A 111 16.82 10.07 -33.64
N GLU A 112 17.48 9.04 -33.10
CA GLU A 112 17.82 7.83 -33.84
C GLU A 112 16.75 6.73 -33.70
N LYS A 113 16.17 6.59 -32.49
CA LYS A 113 15.12 5.58 -32.23
C LYS A 113 13.70 6.10 -32.38
N GLY A 114 13.51 7.42 -32.42
CA GLY A 114 12.16 8.01 -32.55
C GLY A 114 11.22 7.66 -31.39
N LEU A 115 11.75 7.47 -30.18
CA LEU A 115 10.98 7.05 -29.00
C LEU A 115 10.66 8.23 -28.09
N ASN A 116 9.42 8.25 -27.57
CA ASN A 116 9.07 9.13 -26.47
C ASN A 116 9.95 8.81 -25.26
N THR A 117 10.56 9.81 -24.63
CA THR A 117 11.64 9.56 -23.67
C THR A 117 11.36 10.18 -22.32
N PHE A 118 11.43 9.36 -21.27
CA PHE A 118 11.42 9.82 -19.88
C PHE A 118 12.79 9.59 -19.25
N VAL A 119 13.34 10.60 -18.59
CA VAL A 119 14.57 10.44 -17.81
C VAL A 119 14.25 10.31 -16.32
N LYS A 120 14.81 9.31 -15.64
CA LYS A 120 14.66 9.20 -14.19
C LYS A 120 15.48 10.26 -13.47
N LEU A 121 14.86 10.91 -12.48
CA LEU A 121 15.52 11.89 -11.64
C LEU A 121 15.38 11.50 -10.16
N ASN A 122 16.46 11.71 -9.41
CA ASN A 122 16.60 11.30 -8.02
C ASN A 122 16.35 12.46 -7.04
N PRO A 123 16.02 12.19 -5.76
CA PRO A 123 15.82 13.23 -4.76
C PRO A 123 17.09 14.00 -4.41
N THR A 124 18.25 13.52 -4.83
CA THR A 124 19.54 14.20 -4.72
C THR A 124 19.52 15.59 -5.36
N LEU A 125 18.61 15.84 -6.32
CA LEU A 125 18.34 17.17 -6.89
C LEU A 125 17.98 18.25 -5.87
N LEU A 126 17.43 17.89 -4.70
CA LEU A 126 17.15 18.85 -3.63
C LEU A 126 18.42 19.33 -2.90
N GLY A 127 19.53 18.61 -3.06
CA GLY A 127 20.77 18.80 -2.30
C GLY A 127 20.74 18.14 -0.93
N TYR A 128 21.92 17.84 -0.40
CA TYR A 128 22.09 17.09 0.86
C TYR A 128 21.36 17.75 2.03
N ALA A 129 21.61 19.05 2.26
CA ALA A 129 21.03 19.80 3.39
C ALA A 129 19.49 19.72 3.42
N ARG A 130 18.84 19.91 2.26
CA ARG A 130 17.38 19.87 2.16
C ARG A 130 16.82 18.46 2.33
N VAL A 131 17.47 17.45 1.74
CA VAL A 131 17.04 16.05 1.94
C VAL A 131 17.16 15.65 3.41
N ARG A 132 18.28 16.01 4.07
CA ARG A 132 18.50 15.75 5.49
C ARG A 132 17.44 16.43 6.36
N GLU A 133 17.17 17.72 6.12
CA GLU A 133 16.13 18.48 6.82
C GLU A 133 14.76 17.81 6.72
N ILE A 134 14.33 17.42 5.51
CA ILE A 134 13.03 16.77 5.29
C ILE A 134 12.93 15.45 6.07
N LEU A 135 13.98 14.62 6.02
CA LEU A 135 14.00 13.35 6.75
C LEU A 135 13.95 13.58 8.27
N ASP A 136 14.64 14.58 8.79
CA ASP A 136 14.67 14.88 10.23
C ASP A 136 13.31 15.39 10.72
N VAL A 137 12.69 16.32 9.97
CA VAL A 137 11.34 16.82 10.25
C VAL A 137 10.32 15.68 10.27
N CYS A 138 10.44 14.72 9.35
CA CYS A 138 9.54 13.57 9.29
C CYS A 138 9.89 12.45 10.30
N GLY A 139 10.90 12.63 11.16
CA GLY A 139 11.30 11.65 12.18
C GLY A 139 12.15 10.48 11.66
N PHE A 140 12.74 10.58 10.47
CA PHE A 140 13.65 9.59 9.87
C PHE A 140 15.14 9.92 10.08
N GLY A 141 15.49 10.52 11.22
CA GLY A 141 16.88 10.87 11.57
C GLY A 141 17.86 9.69 11.61
N TYR A 142 17.35 8.47 11.79
CA TYR A 142 18.16 7.24 11.79
C TYR A 142 18.67 6.83 10.39
N ILE A 143 18.13 7.40 9.31
CA ILE A 143 18.54 7.08 7.94
C ILE A 143 19.87 7.79 7.66
N GLY A 144 20.95 7.03 7.50
CA GLY A 144 22.26 7.57 7.12
C GLY A 144 22.32 7.92 5.63
N LEU A 145 22.90 9.08 5.32
CA LEU A 145 23.15 9.55 3.95
C LEU A 145 24.64 9.82 3.79
N LYS A 146 25.19 9.56 2.59
CA LYS A 146 26.55 9.94 2.21
C LYS A 146 26.48 11.26 1.45
N GLU A 147 27.13 12.29 1.95
CA GLU A 147 27.12 13.62 1.32
C GLU A 147 27.79 13.59 -0.06
N GLU A 148 28.85 12.79 -0.20
CA GLU A 148 29.63 12.61 -1.43
C GLU A 148 28.75 12.08 -2.59
N SER A 149 27.74 11.26 -2.28
CA SER A 149 26.80 10.76 -3.29
C SER A 149 25.98 11.90 -3.94
N PHE A 150 25.74 13.00 -3.22
CA PHE A 150 25.05 14.17 -3.78
C PHE A 150 25.97 15.00 -4.66
N ASP A 151 27.29 14.89 -4.49
CA ASP A 151 28.30 15.61 -5.28
C ASP A 151 28.58 14.99 -6.63
N HIS A 152 28.52 13.66 -6.71
CA HIS A 152 28.66 12.94 -7.96
C HIS A 152 27.36 12.92 -8.80
N ASP A 153 26.21 13.03 -8.15
CA ASP A 153 24.92 13.04 -8.84
C ASP A 153 24.64 14.37 -9.58
N LEU A 154 23.73 14.30 -10.56
CA LEU A 154 23.24 15.44 -11.33
C LEU A 154 22.80 16.59 -10.41
N LYS A 155 23.33 17.80 -10.63
CA LYS A 155 22.95 19.00 -9.88
C LYS A 155 21.71 19.66 -10.49
N LEU A 156 20.91 20.34 -9.67
CA LEU A 156 19.66 20.96 -10.09
C LEU A 156 19.82 21.90 -11.29
N THR A 157 20.78 22.84 -11.25
CA THR A 157 21.00 23.78 -12.36
C THR A 157 21.31 23.07 -13.67
N GLN A 158 22.20 22.07 -13.64
CA GLN A 158 22.53 21.25 -14.80
C GLN A 158 21.32 20.46 -15.30
N ALA A 159 20.48 19.94 -14.39
CA ALA A 159 19.26 19.25 -14.74
C ALA A 159 18.28 20.18 -15.46
N LEU A 160 18.05 21.39 -14.96
CA LEU A 160 17.14 22.36 -15.57
C LEU A 160 17.57 22.72 -17.00
N GLU A 161 18.85 23.04 -17.19
CA GLU A 161 19.40 23.35 -18.52
C GLU A 161 19.30 22.18 -19.50
N MET A 162 19.60 20.96 -19.04
CA MET A 162 19.48 19.74 -19.85
C MET A 162 18.03 19.46 -20.24
N LEU A 163 17.10 19.56 -19.28
CA LEU A 163 15.68 19.30 -19.51
C LEU A 163 15.08 20.30 -20.50
N GLU A 164 15.47 21.59 -20.44
CA GLU A 164 15.03 22.60 -21.40
C GLU A 164 15.44 22.23 -22.83
N ARG A 165 16.71 21.85 -23.05
CA ARG A 165 17.21 21.43 -24.37
C ARG A 165 16.50 20.17 -24.88
N LEU A 166 16.26 19.19 -24.02
CA LEU A 166 15.60 17.94 -24.39
C LEU A 166 14.11 18.12 -24.68
N MET A 167 13.42 18.99 -23.94
CA MET A 167 12.03 19.37 -24.23
C MET A 167 11.92 20.06 -25.60
N ALA A 168 12.84 20.97 -25.91
CA ALA A 168 12.89 21.63 -27.22
C ALA A 168 13.15 20.63 -28.36
N LEU A 169 14.11 19.71 -28.18
CA LEU A 169 14.40 18.66 -29.16
C LEU A 169 13.21 17.72 -29.38
N ALA A 170 12.56 17.27 -28.32
CA ALA A 170 11.40 16.38 -28.43
C ALA A 170 10.26 17.07 -29.21
N LYS A 171 10.04 18.36 -28.97
CA LYS A 171 9.08 19.17 -29.74
C LYS A 171 9.47 19.25 -31.23
N GLU A 172 10.75 19.45 -31.55
CA GLU A 172 11.25 19.43 -32.94
C GLU A 172 10.97 18.08 -33.62
N LYS A 173 11.19 16.97 -32.91
CA LYS A 173 10.95 15.61 -33.42
C LYS A 173 9.48 15.17 -33.35
N SER A 174 8.57 16.02 -32.88
CA SER A 174 7.16 15.67 -32.64
C SER A 174 6.98 14.45 -31.71
N LEU A 175 7.85 14.33 -30.71
CA LEU A 175 7.86 13.30 -29.68
C LEU A 175 7.60 13.89 -28.29
N GLY A 176 7.18 13.06 -27.36
CA GLY A 176 7.03 13.39 -25.94
C GLY A 176 8.35 13.23 -25.18
N PHE A 177 8.63 14.18 -24.30
CA PHE A 177 9.70 14.11 -23.32
C PHE A 177 9.20 14.47 -21.93
N GLY A 178 9.73 13.82 -20.91
CA GLY A 178 9.38 14.09 -19.52
C GLY A 178 10.36 13.49 -18.52
N VAL A 179 10.00 13.56 -17.25
CA VAL A 179 10.81 13.01 -16.16
C VAL A 179 10.04 11.96 -15.39
N LYS A 180 10.76 10.96 -14.86
CA LYS A 180 10.20 10.02 -13.90
C LYS A 180 10.88 10.21 -12.55
N LEU A 181 10.13 10.70 -11.58
CA LEU A 181 10.65 10.88 -10.22
C LEU A 181 10.79 9.51 -9.56
N THR A 182 12.04 9.19 -9.19
CA THR A 182 12.45 7.85 -8.77
C THR A 182 11.72 7.33 -7.52
N ASN A 183 11.82 6.01 -7.34
CA ASN A 183 11.31 5.25 -6.21
C ASN A 183 12.35 4.91 -5.14
N THR A 184 13.59 5.37 -5.28
CA THR A 184 14.67 5.07 -4.34
C THR A 184 15.55 6.27 -4.01
N LEU A 185 16.15 6.24 -2.82
CA LEU A 185 17.28 7.08 -2.43
C LEU A 185 18.37 6.18 -1.84
N GLY A 186 19.62 6.37 -2.25
CA GLY A 186 20.76 5.64 -1.68
C GLY A 186 21.01 6.08 -0.23
N THR A 187 21.21 5.11 0.66
CA THR A 187 21.39 5.31 2.10
C THR A 187 22.50 4.41 2.61
N ILE A 188 23.12 4.78 3.73
CA ILE A 188 24.17 3.97 4.36
C ILE A 188 23.55 2.69 4.91
N ASN A 189 24.13 1.54 4.56
CA ASN A 189 23.72 0.26 5.11
C ASN A 189 24.31 0.06 6.51
N ASN A 190 23.64 0.58 7.53
CA ASN A 190 24.07 0.47 8.93
C ASN A 190 23.47 -0.73 9.68
N LYS A 191 22.59 -1.51 9.05
CA LYS A 191 21.85 -2.60 9.72
C LYS A 191 22.48 -3.98 9.55
N GLY A 192 23.41 -4.15 8.60
CA GLY A 192 24.05 -5.44 8.32
C GLY A 192 23.11 -6.54 7.82
N ALA A 193 21.86 -6.22 7.47
CA ALA A 193 20.88 -7.20 6.99
C ALA A 193 21.13 -7.64 5.54
N LEU A 194 21.77 -6.77 4.74
CA LEU A 194 22.19 -7.03 3.37
C LEU A 194 23.71 -6.79 3.27
N PRO A 195 24.41 -7.44 2.32
CA PRO A 195 25.83 -7.16 2.07
C PRO A 195 26.04 -5.76 1.47
N GLY A 196 27.22 -5.19 1.67
CA GLY A 196 27.65 -3.90 1.09
C GLY A 196 27.38 -2.68 1.99
N GLU A 197 27.96 -1.54 1.63
CA GLU A 197 27.91 -0.29 2.41
C GLU A 197 26.69 0.59 2.11
N GLU A 198 25.89 0.22 1.10
CA GLU A 198 24.75 1.01 0.62
C GLU A 198 23.48 0.17 0.50
N MET A 199 22.35 0.80 0.84
CA MET A 199 21.02 0.25 0.65
C MET A 199 20.08 1.33 0.12
N TYR A 200 19.01 0.92 -0.56
CA TYR A 200 18.06 1.85 -1.16
C TYR A 200 16.79 1.95 -0.32
N MET A 201 16.49 3.15 0.19
CA MET A 201 15.22 3.39 0.88
C MET A 201 14.09 3.56 -0.14
N SER A 202 12.89 3.09 0.21
CA SER A 202 11.67 3.26 -0.58
C SER A 202 10.45 3.43 0.34
N GLY A 203 9.26 3.64 -0.25
CA GLY A 203 8.01 3.76 0.51
C GLY A 203 7.78 5.16 1.07
N ARG A 204 7.03 5.25 2.18
CA ARG A 204 6.46 6.52 2.68
C ARG A 204 7.49 7.62 2.93
N ALA A 205 8.69 7.24 3.39
CA ALA A 205 9.76 8.19 3.71
C ALA A 205 10.29 8.92 2.47
N LEU A 206 10.05 8.36 1.28
CA LEU A 206 10.45 8.96 0.01
C LEU A 206 9.42 9.96 -0.53
N PHE A 207 8.15 9.84 -0.12
CA PHE A 207 7.08 10.72 -0.59
C PHE A 207 7.39 12.22 -0.42
N PRO A 208 7.76 12.71 0.78
CA PRO A 208 8.04 14.14 0.95
C PRO A 208 9.24 14.62 0.13
N LEU A 209 10.22 13.75 -0.12
CA LEU A 209 11.38 14.06 -0.95
C LEU A 209 10.98 14.17 -2.43
N SER A 210 10.36 13.13 -2.98
CA SER A 210 10.01 13.08 -4.41
C SER A 210 8.98 14.13 -4.79
N ILE A 211 8.00 14.44 -3.93
CA ILE A 211 7.03 15.50 -4.23
C ILE A 211 7.65 16.90 -4.18
N ASN A 212 8.64 17.13 -3.30
CA ASN A 212 9.38 18.38 -3.27
C ASN A 212 10.27 18.56 -4.51
N VAL A 213 10.86 17.49 -5.06
CA VAL A 213 11.52 17.54 -6.38
C VAL A 213 10.51 17.92 -7.47
N ALA A 214 9.33 17.28 -7.47
CA ALA A 214 8.28 17.58 -8.43
C ALA A 214 7.91 19.08 -8.41
N ALA A 215 7.75 19.65 -7.21
CA ALA A 215 7.43 21.05 -7.03
C ALA A 215 8.53 21.98 -7.54
N VAL A 216 9.81 21.66 -7.26
CA VAL A 216 10.96 22.42 -7.78
C VAL A 216 10.98 22.43 -9.31
N LEU A 217 10.85 21.26 -9.94
CA LEU A 217 10.86 21.16 -11.40
C LEU A 217 9.64 21.85 -12.02
N SER A 218 8.46 21.66 -11.44
CA SER A 218 7.23 22.25 -11.98
C SER A 218 7.23 23.78 -11.89
N ARG A 219 7.84 24.37 -10.86
CA ARG A 219 8.07 25.82 -10.79
C ARG A 219 9.00 26.31 -11.91
N ALA A 220 10.09 25.57 -12.18
CA ALA A 220 11.06 25.94 -13.20
C ALA A 220 10.47 25.87 -14.63
N PHE A 221 9.54 24.95 -14.88
CA PHE A 221 8.94 24.72 -16.20
C PHE A 221 7.48 25.20 -16.31
N ASP A 222 6.96 25.95 -15.34
CA ASP A 222 5.60 26.49 -15.35
C ASP A 222 4.54 25.39 -15.60
N GLY A 223 4.74 24.23 -14.95
CA GLY A 223 3.86 23.05 -15.06
C GLY A 223 3.92 22.29 -16.39
N LYS A 224 4.74 22.74 -17.36
CA LYS A 224 4.78 22.18 -18.73
C LYS A 224 5.62 20.92 -18.86
N LEU A 225 6.52 20.66 -17.91
CA LEU A 225 7.31 19.43 -17.88
C LEU A 225 6.43 18.24 -17.48
N PRO A 226 6.23 17.22 -18.33
CA PRO A 226 5.49 16.03 -17.95
C PRO A 226 6.24 15.24 -16.87
N ILE A 227 5.52 14.89 -15.79
CA ILE A 227 6.08 14.15 -14.65
C ILE A 227 5.35 12.82 -14.47
N SER A 228 6.11 11.73 -14.54
CA SER A 228 5.72 10.44 -13.97
C SER A 228 6.22 10.34 -12.53
N TYR A 229 5.40 9.81 -11.62
CA TYR A 229 5.72 9.75 -10.20
C TYR A 229 5.92 8.32 -9.71
N SER A 230 6.94 8.09 -8.89
CA SER A 230 7.21 6.76 -8.32
C SER A 230 7.70 6.78 -6.86
N GLY A 231 7.71 7.95 -6.21
CA GLY A 231 8.28 8.12 -4.87
C GLY A 231 7.27 7.97 -3.75
N GLY A 232 7.09 6.77 -3.18
CA GLY A 232 6.29 6.62 -1.95
C GLY A 232 4.78 6.87 -2.10
N ALA A 233 4.22 6.81 -3.31
CA ALA A 233 2.78 6.88 -3.53
C ALA A 233 2.05 5.70 -2.86
N SER A 234 0.87 5.96 -2.29
CA SER A 234 0.03 4.94 -1.67
C SER A 234 -1.45 5.21 -1.91
N GLN A 235 -2.31 4.26 -1.52
CA GLN A 235 -3.76 4.48 -1.55
C GLN A 235 -4.19 5.77 -0.81
N LEU A 236 -3.43 6.21 0.19
CA LEU A 236 -3.75 7.41 0.98
C LEU A 236 -3.35 8.72 0.30
N THR A 237 -2.42 8.68 -0.66
CA THR A 237 -1.88 9.89 -1.32
C THR A 237 -2.14 9.91 -2.83
N ILE A 238 -2.72 8.84 -3.39
CA ILE A 238 -2.92 8.68 -4.83
C ILE A 238 -3.76 9.82 -5.41
N ARG A 239 -4.82 10.21 -4.70
CA ARG A 239 -5.71 11.28 -5.11
C ARG A 239 -4.98 12.61 -5.14
N ASP A 240 -4.28 12.94 -4.06
CA ASP A 240 -3.53 14.19 -3.96
C ASP A 240 -2.50 14.34 -5.08
N ILE A 241 -1.74 13.27 -5.39
CA ILE A 241 -0.77 13.29 -6.50
C ILE A 241 -1.50 13.49 -7.84
N PHE A 242 -2.52 12.67 -8.12
CA PHE A 242 -3.24 12.70 -9.39
C PHE A 242 -3.84 14.08 -9.68
N ASP A 243 -4.38 14.68 -8.63
CA ASP A 243 -5.05 15.95 -8.65
C ASP A 243 -4.14 17.14 -8.97
N THR A 244 -2.82 16.99 -8.82
CA THR A 244 -1.83 17.96 -9.32
C THR A 244 -1.61 17.88 -10.84
N GLY A 245 -2.23 16.93 -11.53
CA GLY A 245 -2.00 16.67 -12.95
C GLY A 245 -0.88 15.68 -13.25
N ILE A 246 -0.05 15.32 -12.24
CA ILE A 246 1.04 14.34 -12.37
C ILE A 246 0.50 12.96 -12.78
N ARG A 247 1.02 12.44 -13.89
CA ARG A 247 0.67 11.12 -14.43
C ARG A 247 1.76 10.61 -15.40
N PRO A 248 2.00 9.28 -15.47
CA PRO A 248 1.40 8.21 -14.67
C PRO A 248 2.04 8.07 -13.27
N ILE A 249 1.29 7.48 -12.34
CA ILE A 249 1.68 7.27 -10.94
C ILE A 249 1.99 5.79 -10.71
N THR A 250 3.18 5.49 -10.18
CA THR A 250 3.66 4.13 -9.88
C THR A 250 3.51 3.85 -8.39
N MET A 251 2.89 2.71 -8.04
CA MET A 251 2.57 2.34 -6.64
C MET A 251 3.22 1.02 -6.18
N ALA A 252 4.33 0.59 -6.79
CA ALA A 252 4.91 -0.73 -6.56
C ALA A 252 5.13 -1.05 -5.07
N THR A 253 5.70 -0.13 -4.29
CA THR A 253 5.95 -0.36 -2.86
C THR A 253 4.67 -0.54 -2.05
N ASP A 254 3.56 0.10 -2.43
CA ASP A 254 2.28 -0.09 -1.73
C ASP A 254 1.59 -1.39 -2.12
N LEU A 255 1.73 -1.81 -3.39
CA LEU A 255 1.19 -3.09 -3.89
C LEU A 255 1.93 -4.32 -3.35
N LEU A 256 3.16 -4.18 -2.86
CA LEU A 256 3.91 -5.25 -2.20
C LEU A 256 3.49 -5.46 -0.73
N LYS A 257 2.64 -4.60 -0.18
CA LYS A 257 2.11 -4.72 1.19
C LYS A 257 0.82 -5.56 1.22
N PRO A 258 0.37 -6.03 2.40
CA PRO A 258 -0.92 -6.67 2.56
C PRO A 258 -2.06 -5.85 1.94
N GLY A 259 -2.97 -6.54 1.27
CA GLY A 259 -3.96 -5.96 0.35
C GLY A 259 -3.54 -6.07 -1.11
N GLY A 260 -2.25 -6.09 -1.41
CA GLY A 260 -1.74 -6.43 -2.74
C GLY A 260 -2.34 -5.59 -3.87
N TYR A 261 -2.66 -6.26 -4.98
CA TYR A 261 -3.30 -5.65 -6.14
C TYR A 261 -4.75 -5.19 -5.90
N LEU A 262 -5.44 -5.65 -4.85
CA LEU A 262 -6.81 -5.19 -4.55
C LEU A 262 -6.86 -3.69 -4.22
N ARG A 263 -5.73 -3.13 -3.74
CA ARG A 263 -5.57 -1.69 -3.51
C ARG A 263 -5.85 -0.86 -4.76
N LEU A 264 -5.52 -1.37 -5.95
CA LEU A 264 -5.80 -0.67 -7.22
C LEU A 264 -7.29 -0.36 -7.39
N SER A 265 -8.18 -1.25 -6.97
CA SER A 265 -9.62 -1.02 -7.07
C SER A 265 -10.10 0.08 -6.12
N ALA A 266 -9.45 0.22 -4.96
CA ALA A 266 -9.72 1.32 -4.05
C ALA A 266 -9.17 2.63 -4.59
N CYS A 267 -7.90 2.65 -5.06
CA CYS A 267 -7.32 3.81 -5.72
C CYS A 267 -8.18 4.29 -6.89
N MET A 268 -8.69 3.37 -7.72
CA MET A 268 -9.54 3.76 -8.85
C MET A 268 -10.83 4.43 -8.41
N ARG A 269 -11.50 3.92 -7.37
CA ARG A 269 -12.71 4.57 -6.80
C ARG A 269 -12.41 5.96 -6.26
N GLU A 270 -11.26 6.16 -5.62
CA GLU A 270 -10.82 7.50 -5.17
C GLU A 270 -10.60 8.46 -6.37
N LEU A 271 -10.06 7.96 -7.48
CA LEU A 271 -9.79 8.77 -8.67
C LEU A 271 -11.02 9.01 -9.55
N GLU A 272 -12.03 8.13 -9.53
CA GLU A 272 -13.27 8.28 -10.32
C GLU A 272 -14.00 9.60 -10.03
N GLY A 273 -13.96 10.07 -8.78
CA GLY A 273 -14.54 11.36 -8.38
C GLY A 273 -13.64 12.57 -8.65
N SER A 274 -12.61 12.47 -9.49
CA SER A 274 -11.67 13.56 -9.75
C SER A 274 -12.07 14.44 -10.92
N ASP A 275 -11.94 15.74 -10.76
CA ASP A 275 -12.03 16.72 -11.84
C ASP A 275 -10.70 16.84 -12.62
N ALA A 276 -9.60 16.32 -12.07
CA ALA A 276 -8.27 16.42 -12.64
C ALA A 276 -8.03 15.54 -13.88
N TRP A 277 -8.96 14.67 -14.28
CA TRP A 277 -8.81 13.83 -15.48
C TRP A 277 -8.55 14.66 -16.74
N GLY A 278 -9.15 15.86 -16.83
CA GLY A 278 -9.00 16.78 -17.96
C GLY A 278 -7.72 17.62 -17.96
N LEU A 279 -6.90 17.57 -16.90
CA LEU A 279 -5.65 18.34 -16.86
C LEU A 279 -4.64 17.82 -17.88
N ASP A 280 -4.06 18.75 -18.64
CA ASP A 280 -3.02 18.49 -19.64
C ASP A 280 -1.63 19.03 -19.23
N HIS A 281 -1.52 19.57 -18.02
CA HIS A 281 -0.28 20.07 -17.43
C HIS A 281 -0.30 19.85 -15.91
N VAL A 282 0.83 20.10 -15.25
CA VAL A 282 0.92 20.05 -13.80
C VAL A 282 0.43 21.36 -13.20
N ASP A 283 -0.56 21.30 -12.31
CA ASP A 283 -0.99 22.42 -11.48
C ASP A 283 0.09 22.74 -10.46
N VAL A 284 0.86 23.80 -10.74
CA VAL A 284 2.01 24.22 -9.94
C VAL A 284 1.55 24.63 -8.53
N GLU A 285 0.45 25.36 -8.38
CA GLU A 285 -0.01 25.83 -7.07
C GLU A 285 -0.41 24.65 -6.18
N ARG A 286 -1.22 23.73 -6.72
CA ARG A 286 -1.68 22.54 -6.00
C ARG A 286 -0.52 21.62 -5.64
N LEU A 287 0.45 21.44 -6.53
CA LEU A 287 1.65 20.66 -6.26
C LEU A 287 2.52 21.28 -5.17
N ASN A 288 2.67 22.61 -5.15
CA ASN A 288 3.42 23.30 -4.11
C ASN A 288 2.76 23.13 -2.72
N ARG A 289 1.43 23.23 -2.65
CA ARG A 289 0.67 22.95 -1.42
C ARG A 289 0.90 21.51 -0.95
N LEU A 290 0.73 20.53 -1.83
CA LEU A 290 0.99 19.13 -1.50
C LEU A 290 2.44 18.89 -1.03
N ALA A 291 3.42 19.56 -1.63
CA ALA A 291 4.81 19.44 -1.23
C ALA A 291 5.12 20.03 0.15
N ALA A 292 4.41 21.11 0.54
CA ALA A 292 4.49 21.67 1.88
C ALA A 292 3.79 20.74 2.90
N ASP A 293 2.57 20.29 2.60
CA ASP A 293 1.79 19.41 3.46
C ASP A 293 2.51 18.07 3.69
N ALA A 294 3.24 17.57 2.69
CA ALA A 294 4.00 16.33 2.78
C ALA A 294 5.04 16.32 3.91
N LEU A 295 5.50 17.49 4.38
CA LEU A 295 6.46 17.58 5.47
C LEU A 295 5.85 17.24 6.84
N THR A 296 4.54 17.42 7.00
CA THR A 296 3.85 17.31 8.29
C THR A 296 2.65 16.37 8.29
N MET A 297 2.20 15.89 7.12
CA MET A 297 1.05 14.98 7.04
C MET A 297 1.32 13.66 7.76
N GLU A 298 0.28 13.10 8.39
CA GLU A 298 0.39 11.90 9.23
C GLU A 298 1.08 10.73 8.51
N TYR A 299 0.73 10.49 7.24
CA TYR A 299 1.28 9.39 6.44
C TYR A 299 2.81 9.44 6.28
N THR A 300 3.39 10.64 6.25
CA THR A 300 4.83 10.82 6.04
C THR A 300 5.63 10.82 7.33
N GLN A 301 4.98 10.85 8.50
CA GLN A 301 5.68 10.85 9.77
C GLN A 301 6.16 9.45 10.17
N LYS A 302 7.34 9.37 10.77
CA LYS A 302 7.83 8.14 11.39
C LYS A 302 7.02 7.85 12.66
N HIS A 303 6.10 6.89 12.56
CA HIS A 303 5.49 6.32 13.75
C HIS A 303 6.48 5.44 14.53
N TRP A 304 6.30 5.37 15.84
CA TRP A 304 7.03 4.44 16.69
C TRP A 304 6.73 3.00 16.24
N LYS A 305 7.80 2.23 16.00
CA LYS A 305 7.73 0.80 15.72
C LYS A 305 8.46 0.11 16.87
N PRO A 306 7.81 -0.80 17.62
CA PRO A 306 8.51 -1.61 18.61
C PRO A 306 9.60 -2.43 17.92
N GLU A 307 10.74 -2.60 18.58
CA GLU A 307 11.83 -3.47 18.11
C GLU A 307 11.55 -4.95 18.36
N GLU A 308 10.51 -5.24 19.15
CA GLU A 308 10.09 -6.61 19.46
C GLU A 308 9.64 -7.33 18.20
N ARG A 309 10.27 -8.48 17.94
CA ARG A 309 9.87 -9.38 16.87
C ARG A 309 8.67 -10.18 17.32
N ILE A 310 7.59 -10.13 16.54
CA ILE A 310 6.38 -10.91 16.81
C ILE A 310 6.63 -12.32 16.30
N GLU A 311 6.74 -13.26 17.23
CA GLU A 311 6.89 -14.68 16.96
C GLU A 311 5.78 -15.45 17.66
N VAL A 312 5.29 -16.49 17.00
CA VAL A 312 4.45 -17.48 17.66
C VAL A 312 5.33 -18.61 18.17
N ALA A 313 5.06 -19.09 19.39
CA ALA A 313 5.85 -20.14 20.01
C ALA A 313 5.65 -21.53 19.37
N GLU A 314 4.66 -21.66 18.48
CA GLU A 314 4.26 -22.92 17.85
C GLU A 314 4.79 -23.00 16.42
N ASP A 315 5.27 -24.19 16.03
CA ASP A 315 5.68 -24.46 14.65
C ASP A 315 4.47 -24.36 13.71
N LEU A 316 4.67 -23.66 12.58
CA LEU A 316 3.63 -23.55 11.56
C LEU A 316 3.59 -24.83 10.70
N PRO A 317 2.41 -25.44 10.49
CA PRO A 317 2.29 -26.61 9.62
C PRO A 317 2.59 -26.24 8.15
N LEU A 318 3.14 -27.21 7.41
CA LEU A 318 3.58 -27.04 6.01
C LEU A 318 2.52 -26.47 5.06
N THR A 319 1.24 -26.77 5.29
CA THR A 319 0.11 -26.41 4.42
C THR A 319 -0.85 -25.37 5.01
N ASP A 320 -0.63 -24.95 6.26
CA ASP A 320 -1.44 -23.95 6.95
C ASP A 320 -0.51 -22.96 7.67
N CYS A 321 0.37 -22.35 6.87
CA CYS A 321 1.49 -21.54 7.34
C CYS A 321 1.09 -20.12 7.77
N TYR A 322 -0.17 -19.91 8.16
CA TYR A 322 -0.64 -18.64 8.67
C TYR A 322 -1.36 -18.84 10.01
N VAL A 323 -0.92 -18.05 10.99
CA VAL A 323 -1.63 -17.89 12.25
C VAL A 323 -1.73 -16.40 12.51
N ALA A 324 -2.84 -15.96 13.10
CA ALA A 324 -2.97 -14.58 13.56
C ALA A 324 -2.37 -14.49 14.98
N PRO A 325 -1.18 -13.88 15.18
CA PRO A 325 -0.54 -13.89 16.51
C PRO A 325 -1.39 -13.13 17.54
N CYS A 326 -2.21 -12.17 17.10
CA CYS A 326 -3.18 -11.50 17.95
C CYS A 326 -4.24 -12.45 18.54
N VAL A 327 -4.64 -13.49 17.80
CA VAL A 327 -5.55 -14.55 18.28
C VAL A 327 -4.82 -15.43 19.29
N THR A 328 -3.59 -15.84 18.98
CA THR A 328 -2.76 -16.66 19.88
C THR A 328 -2.46 -15.95 21.19
N ALA A 329 -2.15 -14.65 21.16
CA ALA A 329 -1.87 -13.83 22.33
C ALA A 329 -3.13 -13.51 23.16
N CYS A 330 -4.33 -13.62 22.58
CA CYS A 330 -5.57 -13.41 23.31
C CYS A 330 -5.83 -14.57 24.26
N ALA A 331 -5.95 -14.31 25.57
CA ALA A 331 -6.21 -15.34 26.59
C ALA A 331 -7.48 -16.17 26.32
N ILE A 332 -8.47 -15.59 25.63
CA ILE A 332 -9.73 -16.25 25.24
C ILE A 332 -9.80 -16.57 23.74
N LYS A 333 -8.67 -16.45 23.03
CA LYS A 333 -8.51 -16.80 21.60
C LYS A 333 -9.63 -16.23 20.71
N GLN A 334 -10.03 -14.97 20.92
CA GLN A 334 -11.06 -14.34 20.08
C GLN A 334 -10.61 -14.26 18.62
N ASP A 335 -11.56 -14.41 17.70
CA ASP A 335 -11.30 -14.28 16.26
C ASP A 335 -11.21 -12.80 15.86
N ILE A 336 -10.06 -12.21 16.20
CA ILE A 336 -9.77 -10.79 16.01
C ILE A 336 -9.78 -10.36 14.54
N PRO A 337 -9.12 -11.08 13.61
CA PRO A 337 -9.15 -10.73 12.20
C PRO A 337 -10.58 -10.66 11.65
N GLU A 338 -11.42 -11.63 12.00
CA GLU A 338 -12.76 -11.73 11.42
C GLU A 338 -13.71 -10.64 11.94
N TYR A 339 -13.74 -10.35 13.26
CA TYR A 339 -14.59 -9.24 13.70
C TYR A 339 -14.09 -7.89 13.20
N ILE A 340 -12.78 -7.71 12.98
CA ILE A 340 -12.24 -6.48 12.37
C ILE A 340 -12.69 -6.38 10.91
N ARG A 341 -12.70 -7.48 10.16
CA ARG A 341 -13.23 -7.52 8.80
C ARG A 341 -14.71 -7.11 8.77
N LEU A 342 -15.53 -7.69 9.65
CA LEU A 342 -16.95 -7.35 9.78
C LEU A 342 -17.17 -5.87 10.15
N LEU A 343 -16.34 -5.32 11.04
CA LEU A 343 -16.35 -3.89 11.36
C LEU A 343 -16.03 -3.02 10.15
N GLY A 344 -15.08 -3.43 9.31
CA GLY A 344 -14.74 -2.76 8.05
C GLY A 344 -15.87 -2.79 7.02
N GLU A 345 -16.77 -3.79 7.10
CA GLU A 345 -17.98 -3.91 6.28
C GLU A 345 -19.20 -3.23 6.92
N HIS A 346 -19.02 -2.50 8.03
CA HIS A 346 -20.10 -1.90 8.82
C HIS A 346 -21.13 -2.91 9.39
N ARG A 347 -20.76 -4.19 9.47
CA ARG A 347 -21.60 -5.28 10.01
C ARG A 347 -21.38 -5.40 11.53
N TYR A 348 -21.76 -4.35 12.25
CA TYR A 348 -21.46 -4.20 13.68
C TYR A 348 -22.09 -5.28 14.56
N ALA A 349 -23.36 -5.64 14.30
CA ALA A 349 -24.04 -6.68 15.06
C ALA A 349 -23.42 -8.07 14.84
N ASP A 350 -23.01 -8.40 13.61
CA ASP A 350 -22.34 -9.66 13.29
C ASP A 350 -20.97 -9.74 14.00
N ALA A 351 -20.21 -8.64 13.99
CA ALA A 351 -18.95 -8.54 14.70
C ALA A 351 -19.14 -8.75 16.22
N LEU A 352 -20.18 -8.13 16.79
CA LEU A 352 -20.51 -8.25 18.20
C LEU A 352 -20.95 -9.67 18.57
N GLU A 353 -21.76 -10.31 17.73
CA GLU A 353 -22.17 -11.71 17.90
C GLU A 353 -20.96 -12.64 17.89
N LEU A 354 -20.03 -12.46 16.95
CA LEU A 354 -18.78 -13.22 16.89
C LEU A 354 -17.93 -13.03 18.16
N ILE A 355 -17.82 -11.78 18.66
CA ILE A 355 -17.14 -11.48 19.93
C ILE A 355 -17.80 -12.26 21.09
N TYR A 356 -19.12 -12.22 21.19
CA TYR A 356 -19.89 -12.93 22.22
C TYR A 356 -19.76 -14.47 22.18
N GLN A 357 -19.24 -15.04 21.08
CA GLN A 357 -18.95 -16.47 21.01
C GLN A 357 -17.87 -16.91 21.98
N ARG A 358 -16.84 -16.08 22.21
CA ARG A 358 -15.69 -16.40 23.09
C ARG A 358 -15.55 -15.44 24.27
N ASN A 359 -16.30 -14.35 24.29
CA ASN A 359 -16.21 -13.31 25.31
C ASN A 359 -17.58 -12.98 25.91
N ALA A 360 -17.82 -13.41 27.14
CA ALA A 360 -19.08 -13.13 27.84
C ALA A 360 -19.24 -11.66 28.23
N LEU A 361 -18.13 -10.90 28.33
CA LEU A 361 -18.08 -9.57 28.92
C LEU A 361 -17.35 -8.58 27.99
N PRO A 362 -17.80 -8.38 26.73
CA PRO A 362 -17.13 -7.51 25.79
C PRO A 362 -17.16 -6.04 26.19
N ALA A 363 -18.20 -5.60 26.91
CA ALA A 363 -18.24 -4.27 27.52
C ALA A 363 -17.05 -4.07 28.48
N ILE A 364 -16.87 -4.96 29.44
CA ILE A 364 -15.76 -4.88 30.41
C ILE A 364 -14.41 -4.97 29.68
N THR A 365 -14.22 -6.00 28.86
CA THR A 365 -12.94 -6.20 28.15
C THR A 365 -12.69 -5.19 27.03
N GLY A 366 -13.69 -4.38 26.65
CA GLY A 366 -13.51 -3.20 25.81
C GLY A 366 -12.84 -2.07 26.59
N HIS A 367 -13.07 -1.94 27.89
CA HIS A 367 -12.49 -0.86 28.70
C HIS A 367 -11.20 -1.24 29.43
N ILE A 368 -11.15 -2.42 30.05
CA ILE A 368 -10.08 -2.76 31.01
C ILE A 368 -9.09 -3.83 30.52
N CYS A 369 -9.24 -4.33 29.29
CA CYS A 369 -8.32 -5.35 28.77
C CYS A 369 -6.91 -4.77 28.61
N ASP A 370 -5.93 -5.57 29.05
CA ASP A 370 -4.49 -5.37 28.92
C ASP A 370 -3.97 -5.60 27.48
N HIS A 371 -4.84 -6.03 26.57
CA HIS A 371 -4.69 -5.96 25.11
C HIS A 371 -3.39 -6.59 24.56
N GLN A 372 -2.99 -7.76 25.10
CA GLN A 372 -1.86 -8.56 24.60
C GLN A 372 -1.87 -8.78 23.07
N CYS A 373 -3.07 -8.91 22.51
CA CYS A 373 -3.29 -9.01 21.07
C CYS A 373 -2.74 -7.83 20.24
N GLN A 374 -2.67 -6.61 20.80
CA GLN A 374 -2.13 -5.44 20.10
C GLN A 374 -0.60 -5.49 20.05
N TYR A 375 0.06 -5.93 21.13
CA TYR A 375 1.51 -6.12 21.15
C TYR A 375 1.97 -7.22 20.18
N ASN A 376 1.07 -8.13 19.81
CA ASN A 376 1.31 -9.21 18.85
C ASN A 376 0.63 -8.96 17.49
N CYS A 377 0.31 -7.70 17.16
CA CYS A 377 -0.32 -7.38 15.89
C CYS A 377 0.72 -7.34 14.76
N THR A 378 0.58 -8.20 13.74
CA THR A 378 1.47 -8.21 12.56
C THR A 378 1.51 -6.89 11.79
N ARG A 379 0.55 -5.99 12.02
CA ARG A 379 0.58 -4.63 11.47
C ARG A 379 1.76 -3.79 11.98
N LEU A 380 2.31 -4.12 13.15
CA LEU A 380 3.53 -3.54 13.69
C LEU A 380 4.74 -3.69 12.74
N ASP A 381 4.71 -4.66 11.83
CA ASP A 381 5.75 -4.78 10.80
C ASP A 381 5.80 -3.58 9.84
N TYR A 382 4.66 -2.89 9.66
CA TYR A 382 4.49 -1.78 8.73
C TYR A 382 4.43 -0.42 9.44
N ASP A 383 3.52 -0.28 10.40
CA ASP A 383 3.25 0.98 11.11
C ASP A 383 2.99 0.74 12.61
N SER A 384 1.74 0.71 13.03
CA SER A 384 1.31 0.59 14.41
C SER A 384 0.29 -0.55 14.55
N ALA A 385 0.13 -1.07 15.76
CA ALA A 385 -0.88 -2.07 16.03
C ALA A 385 -2.28 -1.50 15.75
N LEU A 386 -3.17 -2.36 15.25
CA LEU A 386 -4.59 -2.01 15.23
C LEU A 386 -5.07 -1.75 16.66
N ASN A 387 -5.96 -0.78 16.83
CA ASN A 387 -6.53 -0.45 18.13
C ASN A 387 -7.64 -1.45 18.51
N ILE A 388 -7.26 -2.72 18.63
CA ILE A 388 -8.14 -3.90 18.78
C ILE A 388 -9.12 -3.72 19.96
N ARG A 389 -8.66 -3.13 21.07
CA ARG A 389 -9.52 -2.86 22.23
C ARG A 389 -10.61 -1.83 21.90
N GLU A 390 -10.26 -0.72 21.25
CA GLU A 390 -11.24 0.30 20.87
C GLU A 390 -12.18 -0.21 19.77
N LEU A 391 -11.69 -1.01 18.82
CA LEU A 391 -12.54 -1.65 17.81
C LEU A 391 -13.62 -2.54 18.45
N LYS A 392 -13.30 -3.23 19.55
CA LYS A 392 -14.28 -3.99 20.33
C LYS A 392 -15.34 -3.09 20.97
N LYS A 393 -14.96 -1.91 21.47
CA LYS A 393 -15.93 -0.93 21.99
C LYS A 393 -16.84 -0.44 20.87
N VAL A 394 -16.28 -0.12 19.70
CA VAL A 394 -17.07 0.28 18.52
C VAL A 394 -18.06 -0.81 18.11
N ALA A 395 -17.66 -2.08 18.13
CA ALA A 395 -18.56 -3.21 17.85
C ALA A 395 -19.75 -3.23 18.84
N LEU A 396 -19.48 -3.04 20.13
CA LEU A 396 -20.51 -2.98 21.15
C LEU A 396 -21.41 -1.75 20.95
N GLU A 397 -20.84 -0.55 20.90
CA GLU A 397 -21.59 0.71 20.83
C GLU A 397 -22.51 0.78 19.61
N LYS A 398 -22.01 0.37 18.43
CA LYS A 398 -22.77 0.43 17.18
C LYS A 398 -23.64 -0.79 16.93
N GLY A 399 -23.27 -1.95 17.48
CA GLY A 399 -23.96 -3.23 17.23
C GLY A 399 -24.98 -3.62 18.29
N TRP A 400 -25.00 -2.98 19.47
CA TRP A 400 -25.76 -3.46 20.63
C TRP A 400 -27.28 -3.53 20.40
N ASP A 401 -27.87 -2.51 19.80
CA ASP A 401 -29.32 -2.46 19.63
C ASP A 401 -29.81 -3.54 18.67
N GLU A 402 -29.12 -3.70 17.54
CA GLU A 402 -29.41 -4.75 16.56
C GLU A 402 -29.11 -6.14 17.12
N TYR A 403 -28.00 -6.33 17.83
CA TYR A 403 -27.68 -7.60 18.50
C TYR A 403 -28.77 -8.01 19.50
N LYS A 404 -29.28 -7.08 20.32
CA LYS A 404 -30.39 -7.35 21.26
C LYS A 404 -31.66 -7.78 20.54
N GLN A 405 -31.98 -7.17 19.39
CA GLN A 405 -33.17 -7.53 18.61
C GLN A 405 -33.06 -8.93 18.02
N ARG A 406 -31.84 -9.34 17.64
CA ARG A 406 -31.54 -10.69 17.11
C ARG A 406 -31.39 -11.74 18.21
N TRP A 407 -31.14 -11.29 19.44
CA TRP A 407 -30.87 -12.19 20.56
C TRP A 407 -32.09 -13.07 20.84
N HIS A 408 -31.84 -14.36 20.90
CA HIS A 408 -32.81 -15.35 21.30
C HIS A 408 -32.17 -16.34 22.26
N LYS A 409 -32.99 -16.90 23.15
CA LYS A 409 -32.55 -17.96 24.06
C LYS A 409 -32.04 -19.14 23.23
N PRO A 410 -30.81 -19.64 23.47
CA PRO A 410 -30.26 -20.77 22.70
C PRO A 410 -31.16 -21.99 22.75
N ALA A 411 -31.25 -22.72 21.64
CA ALA A 411 -32.04 -23.94 21.54
C ALA A 411 -31.58 -24.97 22.60
N GLY A 412 -32.53 -25.55 23.34
CA GLY A 412 -32.23 -26.47 24.44
C GLY A 412 -31.81 -25.80 25.75
N SER A 413 -31.88 -24.47 25.89
CA SER A 413 -31.59 -23.81 27.16
C SER A 413 -32.60 -24.18 28.25
N GLY A 414 -32.11 -24.87 29.29
CA GLY A 414 -32.88 -25.46 30.37
C GLY A 414 -33.09 -26.97 30.24
N SER A 415 -32.62 -27.61 29.16
CA SER A 415 -32.79 -29.06 28.94
C SER A 415 -31.77 -29.92 29.69
N ARG A 416 -30.71 -29.31 30.24
CA ARG A 416 -29.65 -30.00 31.00
C ARG A 416 -29.82 -29.82 32.50
N HIS A 417 -29.00 -30.54 33.28
CA HIS A 417 -29.00 -30.44 34.73
C HIS A 417 -28.70 -29.00 35.22
N PRO A 418 -29.36 -28.54 36.29
CA PRO A 418 -29.12 -27.22 36.85
C PRO A 418 -27.71 -27.09 37.42
N VAL A 419 -27.12 -25.90 37.31
CA VAL A 419 -25.77 -25.59 37.80
C VAL A 419 -25.82 -24.36 38.72
N ALA A 420 -25.17 -24.48 39.87
CA ALA A 420 -24.93 -23.37 40.78
C ALA A 420 -23.51 -22.81 40.55
N VAL A 421 -23.40 -21.49 40.39
CA VAL A 421 -22.11 -20.77 40.29
C VAL A 421 -21.97 -19.87 41.50
N ILE A 422 -20.89 -20.02 42.26
CA ILE A 422 -20.62 -19.21 43.47
C ILE A 422 -19.71 -18.05 43.10
N GLY A 423 -20.20 -16.83 43.32
CA GLY A 423 -19.56 -15.55 42.97
C GLY A 423 -20.04 -14.99 41.63
N ALA A 424 -20.49 -13.73 41.61
CA ALA A 424 -20.93 -13.00 40.42
C ALA A 424 -19.89 -11.97 39.93
N GLY A 425 -18.60 -12.26 40.15
CA GLY A 425 -17.49 -11.56 39.49
C GLY A 425 -17.32 -11.98 38.02
N PRO A 426 -16.33 -11.44 37.29
CA PRO A 426 -16.13 -11.73 35.87
C PRO A 426 -16.02 -13.23 35.54
N ALA A 427 -15.34 -14.00 36.37
CA ALA A 427 -15.21 -15.44 36.19
C ALA A 427 -16.56 -16.18 36.31
N GLY A 428 -17.36 -15.84 37.34
CA GLY A 428 -18.67 -16.46 37.56
C GLY A 428 -19.71 -16.04 36.51
N LEU A 429 -19.72 -14.77 36.12
CA LEU A 429 -20.56 -14.28 35.03
C LEU A 429 -20.21 -14.95 33.70
N ALA A 430 -18.93 -15.11 33.39
CA ALA A 430 -18.49 -15.80 32.18
C ALA A 430 -18.86 -17.29 32.21
N ALA A 431 -18.59 -17.98 33.31
CA ALA A 431 -18.97 -19.38 33.49
C ALA A 431 -20.48 -19.57 33.34
N GLY A 432 -21.27 -18.74 34.02
CA GLY A 432 -22.72 -18.79 33.95
C GLY A 432 -23.27 -18.52 32.55
N TYR A 433 -22.71 -17.53 31.84
CA TYR A 433 -23.06 -17.23 30.46
C TYR A 433 -22.84 -18.43 29.52
N PHE A 434 -21.66 -19.05 29.54
CA PHE A 434 -21.36 -20.17 28.65
C PHE A 434 -22.12 -21.44 29.03
N LEU A 435 -22.32 -21.72 30.32
CA LEU A 435 -23.15 -22.83 30.79
C LEU A 435 -24.63 -22.67 30.39
N ALA A 436 -25.17 -21.44 30.51
CA ALA A 436 -26.52 -21.14 30.07
C ALA A 436 -26.69 -21.31 28.55
N ARG A 437 -25.68 -20.90 27.77
CA ARG A 437 -25.63 -21.14 26.31
C ARG A 437 -25.51 -22.62 25.94
N ALA A 438 -24.82 -23.41 26.76
CA ALA A 438 -24.69 -24.85 26.56
C ALA A 438 -25.94 -25.66 26.96
N GLY A 439 -26.96 -25.03 27.55
CA GLY A 439 -28.23 -25.68 27.85
C GLY A 439 -28.59 -25.80 29.34
N HIS A 440 -27.70 -25.38 30.25
CA HIS A 440 -27.91 -25.54 31.69
C HIS A 440 -28.78 -24.41 32.27
N PRO A 441 -29.78 -24.71 33.12
CA PRO A 441 -30.34 -23.72 34.03
C PRO A 441 -29.26 -23.30 35.04
N VAL A 442 -28.82 -22.05 35.00
CA VAL A 442 -27.74 -21.55 35.88
C VAL A 442 -28.32 -20.61 36.95
N THR A 443 -27.94 -20.85 38.21
CA THR A 443 -28.17 -19.91 39.31
C THR A 443 -26.84 -19.37 39.82
N LEU A 444 -26.67 -18.05 39.84
CA LEU A 444 -25.50 -17.39 40.41
C LEU A 444 -25.79 -17.00 41.86
N PHE A 445 -24.89 -17.34 42.77
CA PHE A 445 -24.95 -16.96 44.18
C PHE A 445 -23.86 -15.94 44.47
N GLU A 446 -24.24 -14.72 44.85
CA GLU A 446 -23.32 -13.65 45.21
C GLU A 446 -23.55 -13.25 46.67
N ARG A 447 -22.46 -12.95 47.38
CA ARG A 447 -22.50 -12.49 48.77
C ARG A 447 -22.93 -11.02 48.84
N GLU A 448 -22.40 -10.20 47.95
CA GLU A 448 -22.67 -8.77 47.91
C GLU A 448 -24.04 -8.44 47.29
N ALA A 449 -24.58 -7.25 47.60
CA ALA A 449 -25.84 -6.78 47.02
C ALA A 449 -25.76 -6.51 45.51
N ASN A 450 -24.54 -6.30 44.97
CA ASN A 450 -24.32 -5.94 43.57
C ASN A 450 -23.37 -6.94 42.89
N CYS A 451 -23.72 -7.38 41.69
CA CYS A 451 -22.87 -8.23 40.85
C CYS A 451 -21.70 -7.44 40.22
N GLY A 452 -20.65 -8.15 39.79
CA GLY A 452 -19.60 -7.61 38.91
C GLY A 452 -18.37 -6.98 39.59
N ARG A 453 -18.27 -7.01 40.93
CA ARG A 453 -17.09 -6.44 41.65
C ARG A 453 -15.87 -7.37 41.61
N ARG A 454 -14.67 -6.78 41.58
CA ARG A 454 -13.42 -7.45 42.00
C ARG A 454 -13.45 -7.50 43.53
N GLY A 455 -13.14 -8.66 44.11
CA GLY A 455 -13.13 -8.86 45.56
C GLY A 455 -12.00 -8.07 46.23
N GLU A 456 -12.18 -6.77 46.41
CA GLU A 456 -11.37 -5.97 47.31
C GLU A 456 -12.14 -5.78 48.62
N LYS A 457 -11.55 -6.26 49.71
CA LYS A 457 -11.89 -5.83 51.07
C LYS A 457 -11.55 -4.34 51.18
N TYR A 458 -12.45 -3.46 50.75
CA TYR A 458 -12.44 -2.09 51.23
C TYR A 458 -13.03 -2.10 52.64
N HIS A 459 -12.16 -1.96 53.64
CA HIS A 459 -12.56 -1.44 54.94
C HIS A 459 -13.06 0.00 54.72
N SER A 460 -14.34 0.16 54.43
CA SER A 460 -15.02 1.42 54.69
C SER A 460 -15.72 1.28 56.04
N SER A 461 -15.04 1.72 57.09
CA SER A 461 -15.70 2.17 58.31
C SER A 461 -16.68 3.29 57.92
N VAL A 462 -17.97 2.96 57.84
CA VAL A 462 -19.04 3.94 57.87
C VAL A 462 -19.76 3.75 59.20
N PRO A 463 -19.85 4.78 60.05
CA PRO A 463 -20.48 4.68 61.35
C PRO A 463 -21.99 4.52 61.21
N ASN A 464 -22.56 3.77 62.16
CA ASN A 464 -23.99 3.63 62.39
C ASN A 464 -24.67 5.00 62.50
N SER A 465 -25.67 5.24 61.65
CA SER A 465 -26.81 6.15 61.90
C SER A 465 -27.80 5.96 60.75
N GLY A 466 -29.05 5.55 60.92
CA GLY A 466 -29.88 5.14 62.05
C GLY A 466 -31.14 4.48 61.47
#